data_AF-A0A7J3IA17-F1
#
_entry.id   AF-A0A7J3IA17-F1
#
_cell.length_a   1.000
_cell.length_b   1.000
_cell.length_c   1.000
_cell.angle_alpha   90.00
_cell.angle_beta   90.00
_cell.angle_gamma   90.00
#
_symmetry.space_group_name_H-M   'P 1'
#
loop_
_entity.id
_entity.type
_entity.pdbx_description
1 polymer ?
#
loop_
_entity_poly.entity_id
_entity_poly.type
_entity_poly.pdbx_seq_one_letter_code
_entity_poly.pdbx_strand_id
1 'polypeptide(L)'
;FNINLAKRAIMLNSATQIALTKLDTLYPDVKCIKEWSKLPQHVRTWLENVESSLRTPITIISTGEDVVCTIDRRTELGLKR
;
A
#
# COMPACT_ATOMS: atom_id res chain seq x y z
N PHE A 1 4.80 4.90 10.83
CA PHE A 1 3.93 3.72 10.73
C PHE A 1 4.35 2.68 11.76
N ASN A 2 3.44 2.12 12.56
CA ASN A 2 3.78 1.14 13.60
C ASN A 2 3.58 -0.30 13.09
N ILE A 3 4.68 -0.97 12.74
CA ILE A 3 4.67 -2.34 12.19
C ILE A 3 4.11 -3.36 13.19
N ASN A 4 4.41 -3.22 14.48
CA ASN A 4 3.96 -4.18 15.49
C ASN A 4 2.44 -4.14 15.67
N LEU A 5 1.84 -2.94 15.65
CA LEU A 5 0.39 -2.80 15.71
C LEU A 5 -0.28 -3.37 14.45
N ALA A 6 0.28 -3.08 13.27
CA ALA A 6 -0.22 -3.61 12.01
C ALA A 6 -0.15 -5.15 11.96
N LYS A 7 0.95 -5.77 12.42
CA LYS A 7 1.06 -7.23 12.54
C LYS A 7 -0.03 -7.84 13.42
N ARG A 8 -0.31 -7.21 14.56
CA ARG A 8 -1.39 -7.66 15.46
C ARG A 8 -2.75 -7.53 14.79
N ALA A 9 -3.02 -6.42 14.10
CA ALA A 9 -4.27 -6.23 13.37
C ALA A 9 -4.45 -7.30 12.26
N ILE A 10 -3.40 -7.62 11.52
CA ILE A 10 -3.43 -8.69 10.50
C ILE A 10 -3.75 -10.04 11.14
N MET A 11 -3.07 -10.38 12.25
CA MET A 11 -3.29 -11.63 12.97
C MET A 11 -4.73 -11.75 13.50
N LEU A 12 -5.27 -10.67 14.07
CA LEU A 12 -6.63 -10.65 14.63
C LEU A 12 -7.70 -10.79 13.55
N ASN A 13 -7.53 -10.12 12.41
CA ASN A 13 -8.52 -10.09 11.34
C ASN A 13 -8.31 -11.18 10.28
N SER A 14 -7.23 -11.98 10.39
CA SER A 14 -6.79 -12.88 9.33
C SER A 14 -6.71 -12.17 7.97
N ALA A 15 -6.17 -10.95 7.97
CA ALA A 15 -6.17 -10.10 6.80
C ALA A 15 -5.31 -10.71 5.68
N THR A 16 -5.90 -10.89 4.49
CA THR A 16 -5.23 -11.44 3.31
C THR A 16 -4.66 -10.36 2.39
N GLN A 17 -5.16 -9.12 2.54
CA GLN A 17 -4.77 -7.95 1.75
C GLN A 17 -4.78 -6.70 2.63
N ILE A 18 -3.90 -5.75 2.31
CA ILE A 18 -3.79 -4.48 3.01
C ILE A 18 -4.14 -3.35 2.05
N ALA A 19 -5.00 -2.44 2.51
CA ALA A 19 -5.18 -1.13 1.91
C ALA A 19 -4.38 -0.09 2.71
N LEU A 20 -3.51 0.64 2.03
CA LEU A 20 -2.74 1.74 2.62
C LEU A 20 -3.31 3.07 2.13
N THR A 21 -3.58 3.99 3.04
CA THR A 21 -4.15 5.31 2.72
C THR A 21 -3.22 6.44 3.14
N LYS A 22 -3.42 7.63 2.54
CA LYS A 22 -2.68 8.86 2.86
C LYS A 22 -1.17 8.75 2.61
N LEU A 23 -0.77 8.03 1.55
CA LEU A 23 0.65 7.94 1.20
C LEU A 23 1.22 9.32 0.82
N ASP A 24 0.39 10.17 0.21
CA ASP A 24 0.68 11.56 -0.15
C ASP A 24 0.94 12.48 1.04
N THR A 25 0.38 12.16 2.22
CA THR A 25 0.70 12.91 3.45
C THR A 25 2.12 12.61 3.93
N LEU A 26 2.62 11.39 3.70
CA LEU A 26 3.98 11.00 4.07
C LEU A 26 4.99 11.39 2.98
N TYR A 27 4.58 11.30 1.71
CA TYR A 27 5.39 11.56 0.52
C TYR A 27 4.62 12.49 -0.43
N PRO A 28 4.77 13.82 -0.30
CA PRO A 28 4.00 14.77 -1.11
C PRO A 28 4.20 14.63 -2.63
N ASP A 29 5.32 14.05 -3.05
CA ASP A 29 5.69 13.78 -4.44
C ASP A 29 4.92 12.61 -5.07
N VAL A 30 4.19 11.81 -4.27
CA VAL A 30 3.33 10.74 -4.82
C VAL A 30 1.90 11.16 -5.12
N LYS A 31 1.57 12.44 -4.95
CA LYS A 31 0.20 12.94 -5.05
C LYS A 31 -0.44 12.55 -6.39
N CYS A 32 -1.57 11.86 -6.29
CA CYS A 32 -2.37 11.34 -7.40
C CYS A 32 -1.61 10.45 -8.41
N ILE A 33 -0.54 9.77 -7.99
CA ILE A 33 0.05 8.69 -8.77
C ILE A 33 -0.92 7.49 -8.75
N LYS A 34 -1.24 6.97 -9.94
CA LYS A 34 -2.22 5.89 -10.15
C LYS A 34 -1.60 4.55 -10.55
N GLU A 35 -0.30 4.54 -10.83
CA GLU A 35 0.44 3.37 -11.32
C GLU A 35 1.62 3.09 -10.40
N TRP A 36 1.82 1.83 -10.04
CA TRP A 36 2.93 1.41 -9.18
C TRP A 36 4.29 1.79 -9.76
N SER A 37 4.47 1.61 -11.07
CA SER A 37 5.72 1.92 -11.80
C SER A 37 6.12 3.40 -11.73
N LYS A 38 5.15 4.30 -11.56
CA LYS A 38 5.37 5.75 -11.48
C LYS A 38 5.77 6.23 -10.09
N LEU A 39 5.69 5.37 -9.07
CA LEU A 39 6.12 5.72 -7.72
C LEU A 39 7.65 5.94 -7.68
N PRO A 40 8.11 6.96 -6.95
CA PRO A 40 9.53 7.16 -6.66
C PRO A 40 10.13 5.90 -6.04
N GLN A 41 11.39 5.60 -6.40
CA GLN A 41 12.07 4.37 -5.96
C GLN A 41 12.10 4.25 -4.42
N HIS A 42 12.34 5.35 -3.71
CA HIS A 42 12.40 5.35 -2.26
C HIS A 42 11.04 4.99 -1.61
N VAL A 43 9.91 5.41 -2.22
CA VAL A 43 8.57 5.08 -1.74
C VAL A 43 8.25 3.62 -2.02
N ARG A 44 8.57 3.11 -3.22
CA ARG A 44 8.41 1.68 -3.56
C ARG A 44 9.18 0.80 -2.60
N THR A 45 10.45 1.10 -2.35
CA THR A 45 11.28 0.35 -1.41
C THR A 45 10.74 0.41 0.02
N TRP A 46 10.18 1.55 0.45
CA TRP A 46 9.52 1.63 1.74
C TRP A 46 8.27 0.72 1.81
N LEU A 47 7.42 0.72 0.79
CA LEU A 47 6.24 -0.15 0.71
C LEU A 47 6.62 -1.64 0.70
N GLU A 48 7.64 -2.02 -0.08
CA GLU A 48 8.17 -3.38 -0.14
C GLU A 48 8.72 -3.84 1.22
N ASN A 49 9.41 -2.96 1.95
CA ASN A 49 9.90 -3.26 3.30
C ASN A 49 8.76 -3.45 4.30
N VAL A 50 7.68 -2.67 4.17
CA VAL A 50 6.46 -2.83 4.98
C VAL A 50 5.77 -4.15 4.63
N GLU A 51 5.55 -4.45 3.35
CA GLU A 51 4.98 -5.74 2.89
C GLU A 51 5.78 -6.94 3.41
N SER A 52 7.11 -6.90 3.27
CA SER A 52 8.02 -7.95 3.74
C SER A 52 7.92 -8.14 5.26
N SER A 53 7.85 -7.04 6.01
CA SER A 53 7.69 -7.07 7.46
C SER A 53 6.34 -7.65 7.88
N LEU A 54 5.26 -7.31 7.17
CA LEU A 54 3.89 -7.73 7.47
C LEU A 54 3.53 -9.11 6.88
N ARG A 55 4.32 -9.63 5.95
CA ARG A 55 4.09 -10.87 5.19
C ARG A 55 2.70 -10.94 4.52
N THR A 56 2.13 -9.77 4.23
CA THR A 56 0.79 -9.64 3.63
C THR A 56 0.86 -8.54 2.56
N PRO A 57 0.34 -8.78 1.34
CA PRO A 57 0.46 -7.84 0.25
C PRO A 57 -0.39 -6.57 0.48
N ILE A 58 0.19 -5.43 0.15
CA ILE A 58 -0.49 -4.13 0.02
C ILE A 58 -1.03 -4.04 -1.40
N THR A 59 -2.34 -4.18 -1.52
CA THR A 59 -3.03 -4.30 -2.81
C THR A 59 -3.66 -2.99 -3.26
N ILE A 60 -4.11 -2.16 -2.33
CA ILE A 60 -4.74 -0.86 -2.61
C ILE A 60 -3.94 0.23 -1.92
N ILE A 61 -3.58 1.29 -2.65
CA ILE A 61 -2.79 2.40 -2.13
C ILE A 61 -3.44 3.71 -2.54
N SER A 62 -3.95 4.47 -1.58
CA SER A 62 -4.47 5.83 -1.82
C SER A 62 -3.31 6.84 -1.76
N THR A 63 -3.19 7.59 -2.84
CA THR A 63 -2.17 8.63 -3.09
C THR A 63 -2.80 10.03 -3.14
N GLY A 64 -4.01 10.19 -2.62
CA GLY A 64 -4.71 11.46 -2.55
C GLY A 64 -6.13 11.31 -2.01
N GLU A 65 -6.82 12.44 -1.91
CA GLU A 65 -8.19 12.55 -1.39
C GLU A 65 -9.25 12.06 -2.39
N ASP A 66 -8.96 12.15 -3.69
CA ASP A 66 -9.87 11.70 -4.74
C ASP A 66 -9.76 10.17 -4.92
N VAL A 67 -10.90 9.51 -5.14
CA VAL A 67 -10.99 8.06 -5.37
C VAL A 67 -10.12 7.65 -6.57
N VAL A 68 -10.01 8.50 -7.58
CA VAL A 68 -9.18 8.22 -8.75
C VAL A 68 -7.68 8.26 -8.45
N CYS A 69 -7.27 8.85 -7.32
CA CYS A 69 -5.89 8.88 -6.85
C CYS A 69 -5.58 7.62 -6.01
N THR A 70 -5.77 6.46 -6.64
CA THR A 70 -5.57 5.15 -6.01
C THR A 70 -4.80 4.24 -6.96
N ILE A 71 -3.81 3.53 -6.43
CA ILE A 71 -3.09 2.46 -7.12
C ILE A 71 -3.74 1.14 -6.73
N ASP A 72 -4.19 0.36 -7.72
CA ASP A 72 -4.75 -0.97 -7.53
C ASP A 72 -3.81 -2.04 -8.12
N ARG A 73 -3.19 -2.82 -7.24
CA ARG A 73 -2.25 -3.90 -7.58
C ARG A 73 -2.89 -5.28 -7.58
N ARG A 74 -4.20 -5.41 -7.34
CA ARG A 74 -4.86 -6.73 -7.23
C ARG A 74 -4.74 -7.55 -8.50
N THR A 75 -4.79 -6.91 -9.67
CA THR A 75 -4.63 -7.57 -10.97
C THR A 75 -3.20 -8.09 -11.14
N GLU A 76 -2.20 -7.26 -10.84
CA GLU A 76 -0.77 -7.60 -10.97
C GLU A 76 -0.36 -8.75 -10.03
N LEU A 77 -0.97 -8.79 -8.83
CA LEU A 77 -0.71 -9.82 -7.83
C LEU A 77 -1.54 -11.10 -8.03
N GLY A 78 -2.37 -11.18 -9.07
CA GLY A 78 -3.24 -12.35 -9.33
C GLY A 78 -4.32 -12.56 -8.26
N LEU A 79 -4.67 -11.51 -7.51
CA LEU A 79 -5.64 -11.55 -6.41
C LEU A 79 -7.06 -11.14 -6.84
N LYS A 80 -7.22 -10.74 -8.10
CA LYS A 80 -8.52 -10.44 -8.70
C LYS A 80 -9.21 -11.76 -9.07
N ARG A 81 -10.22 -12.13 -8.29
CA ARG A 81 -11.13 -13.25 -8.60
C ARG A 81 -12.20 -12.82 -9.60
#